data_AF-A0A430RDK9-F1
#
_entry.id   AF-A0A430RDK9-F1
#
_cell.length_a   1.000
_cell.length_b   1.000
_cell.length_c   1.000
_cell.angle_alpha   90.00
_cell.angle_beta   90.00
_cell.angle_gamma   90.00
#
_symmetry.space_group_name_H-M   'P 1'
#
loop_
_entity.id
_entity.type
_entity.pdbx_description
1 polymer ?
#
loop_
_entity_poly.entity_id
_entity_poly.type
_entity_poly.pdbx_seq_one_letter_code
_entity_poly.pdbx_strand_id
1 'polypeptide(L)'
;MSERRGFTLLELLLALAILATLLAVAYGGVIQFMQSRSDLDAAINAQAKLRRIVEVFTQDLRSAVFGGLSATPYPSGNASISFALIEGGAGYPVLPHDSGNNQSFKRAAEAKIVVLAGALSGVGIARGDEVLMVNNLGDGVILPVTGVNPVGGEPNRWHVVHAGCGNTIDYTPNTLLFRVRTLGFRFDPTTRRLVYREGGGEEVPVAFDMERFEIHYVYEGAFGDTVTDPPGGAFTPGYDFTRPTGAPPYQVAEVATGKTYTLRRLSLVLEARFSSRGRPVSRTYTAQVELSANTQYQAKRIVPCE
;
A
#
# COMPACT_ATOMS: atom_id res chain seq x y z
N MET A 1 -55.86 -52.08 42.07
CA MET A 1 -54.66 -52.45 42.85
C MET A 1 -53.50 -52.57 41.88
N SER A 2 -52.50 -51.69 42.00
CA SER A 2 -51.31 -51.69 41.15
C SER A 2 -50.32 -52.72 41.69
N GLU A 3 -50.01 -53.75 40.91
CA GLU A 3 -48.93 -54.70 41.22
C GLU A 3 -47.60 -53.96 41.21
N ARG A 4 -46.96 -53.84 42.38
CA ARG A 4 -45.55 -53.44 42.48
C ARG A 4 -44.68 -54.64 42.12
N ARG A 5 -44.37 -54.80 40.83
CA ARG A 5 -43.28 -55.68 40.38
C ARG A 5 -41.95 -55.01 40.71
N GLY A 6 -41.13 -55.66 41.53
CA GLY A 6 -39.79 -55.19 41.88
C GLY A 6 -38.84 -55.28 40.69
N PHE A 7 -37.99 -54.27 40.53
CA PHE A 7 -36.98 -54.19 39.48
C PHE A 7 -36.00 -55.37 39.57
N THR A 8 -35.81 -56.09 38.46
CA THR A 8 -34.79 -57.15 38.41
C THR A 8 -33.39 -56.53 38.21
N LEU A 9 -32.34 -57.17 38.74
CA LEU A 9 -30.95 -56.74 38.54
C LEU A 9 -30.59 -56.62 37.04
N LEU A 10 -31.19 -57.48 36.22
CA LEU A 10 -31.04 -57.49 34.77
C LEU A 10 -31.64 -56.24 34.11
N GLU A 11 -32.85 -55.82 34.50
CA GLU A 11 -33.47 -54.59 33.99
C GLU A 11 -32.65 -53.34 34.36
N LEU A 12 -32.06 -53.32 35.56
CA LEU A 12 -31.19 -52.23 35.98
C LEU A 12 -29.93 -52.16 35.10
N LEU A 13 -29.27 -53.29 34.84
CA LEU A 13 -28.09 -53.37 33.97
C LEU A 13 -28.41 -52.97 32.52
N LEU A 14 -29.55 -53.42 32.00
CA LEU A 14 -30.00 -53.07 30.66
C LEU A 14 -30.27 -51.57 30.54
N ALA A 15 -30.96 -50.99 31.53
CA ALA A 15 -31.21 -49.55 31.59
C ALA A 15 -29.91 -48.73 31.67
N LEU A 16 -28.92 -49.21 32.43
CA LEU A 16 -27.61 -48.57 32.56
C LEU A 16 -26.80 -48.64 31.26
N ALA A 17 -26.86 -49.75 30.54
CA ALA A 17 -26.21 -49.90 29.23
C ALA A 17 -26.84 -48.99 28.17
N ILE A 18 -28.17 -48.89 28.14
CA ILE A 18 -28.89 -47.97 27.25
C ILE A 18 -28.55 -46.52 27.61
N LEU A 19 -28.51 -46.17 28.90
CA LEU A 19 -28.12 -44.84 29.35
C LEU A 19 -26.68 -44.49 28.96
N ALA A 20 -25.73 -45.42 29.15
CA ALA A 20 -24.32 -45.21 28.82
C ALA A 20 -24.11 -45.01 27.31
N THR A 21 -24.82 -45.78 26.48
CA THR A 21 -24.76 -45.62 25.02
C THR A 21 -25.37 -44.30 24.56
N LEU A 22 -26.52 -43.90 25.13
CA LEU A 22 -27.14 -42.59 24.85
C LEU A 22 -26.24 -41.43 25.27
N LEU A 23 -25.62 -41.51 26.45
CA LEU A 23 -24.67 -40.51 26.92
C LEU A 23 -23.44 -40.43 26.02
N ALA A 24 -22.87 -41.57 25.58
CA ALA A 24 -21.72 -41.59 24.69
C ALA A 24 -22.01 -40.93 23.33
N VAL A 25 -23.18 -41.22 22.74
CA VAL A 25 -23.61 -40.59 21.47
C VAL A 25 -23.85 -39.10 21.65
N ALA A 26 -24.51 -38.69 22.74
CA ALA A 26 -24.75 -37.28 23.04
C ALA A 26 -23.45 -36.51 23.25
N TYR A 27 -22.50 -37.09 24.01
CA TYR A 27 -21.19 -36.47 24.26
C TYR A 27 -20.35 -36.34 22.98
N GLY A 28 -20.38 -37.37 22.12
CA GLY A 28 -19.72 -37.33 20.81
C GLY A 28 -20.25 -36.20 19.94
N GLY A 29 -21.58 -36.02 19.89
CA GLY A 29 -22.22 -34.91 19.18
C GLY A 29 -21.85 -33.54 19.73
N VAL A 30 -21.80 -33.37 21.06
CA VAL A 30 -21.42 -32.11 21.71
C VAL A 30 -19.95 -31.76 21.44
N ILE A 31 -19.03 -32.73 21.56
CA ILE A 31 -17.61 -32.51 21.25
C ILE A 31 -17.43 -32.09 19.79
N GLN A 32 -18.10 -32.79 18.87
CA GLN A 32 -18.00 -32.48 17.44
C GLN A 32 -18.61 -31.11 17.11
N PHE A 33 -19.71 -30.74 17.77
CA PHE A 33 -20.30 -29.40 17.65
C PHE A 33 -19.38 -28.31 18.20
N MET A 34 -18.78 -28.50 19.38
CA MET A 34 -17.84 -27.55 19.97
C MET A 34 -16.58 -27.39 19.11
N GLN A 35 -16.06 -28.48 18.55
CA GLN A 35 -14.92 -28.44 17.64
C GLN A 35 -15.25 -27.69 16.35
N SER A 36 -16.41 -27.99 15.74
CA SER A 36 -16.89 -27.28 14.55
C SER A 36 -17.06 -25.79 14.81
N ARG A 37 -17.66 -25.42 15.95
CA ARG A 37 -17.82 -24.03 16.36
C ARG A 37 -16.48 -23.34 16.58
N SER A 38 -15.53 -23.98 17.25
CA SER A 38 -14.19 -23.43 17.45
C SER A 38 -13.45 -23.20 16.12
N ASP A 39 -13.60 -24.12 15.15
CA ASP A 39 -13.01 -23.99 13.82
C ASP A 39 -13.65 -22.83 13.04
N LEU A 40 -14.97 -22.66 13.15
CA LEU A 40 -15.71 -21.55 12.56
C LEU A 40 -15.31 -20.21 13.17
N ASP A 41 -15.23 -20.12 14.50
CA ASP A 41 -14.83 -18.90 15.21
C ASP A 41 -13.40 -18.49 14.83
N ALA A 42 -12.46 -19.45 14.76
CA ALA A 42 -11.10 -19.19 14.31
C ALA A 42 -11.04 -18.70 12.84
N ALA A 43 -11.83 -19.32 11.95
CA ALA A 43 -11.91 -18.89 10.56
C ALA A 43 -12.53 -17.50 10.40
N ILE A 44 -13.59 -17.18 11.16
CA ILE A 44 -14.24 -15.86 11.16
C ILE A 44 -13.27 -14.79 11.65
N ASN A 45 -12.53 -15.07 12.73
CA ASN A 45 -11.53 -14.15 13.27
C ASN A 45 -10.40 -13.88 12.26
N ALA A 46 -9.91 -14.93 11.59
CA ALA A 46 -8.90 -14.78 10.55
C ALA A 46 -9.42 -13.92 9.38
N GLN A 47 -10.65 -14.15 8.91
CA GLN A 47 -11.26 -13.34 7.86
C GLN A 47 -11.49 -11.88 8.28
N ALA A 48 -11.94 -11.65 9.52
CA ALA A 48 -12.14 -10.29 10.05
C ALA A 48 -10.81 -9.52 10.11
N LYS A 49 -9.72 -10.18 10.52
CA LYS A 49 -8.37 -9.60 10.50
C LYS A 49 -7.94 -9.21 9.10
N LEU A 50 -8.07 -10.11 8.12
CA LEU A 50 -7.72 -9.85 6.72
C LEU A 50 -8.55 -8.70 6.14
N ARG A 51 -9.86 -8.67 6.41
CA ARG A 51 -10.75 -7.59 5.97
C ARG A 51 -10.34 -6.24 6.54
N ARG A 52 -9.99 -6.16 7.83
CA ARG A 52 -9.54 -4.92 8.46
C ARG A 52 -8.25 -4.39 7.83
N ILE A 53 -7.30 -5.28 7.53
CA ILE A 53 -6.04 -4.90 6.86
C ILE A 53 -6.34 -4.30 5.49
N VAL A 54 -7.21 -4.95 4.71
CA VAL A 54 -7.62 -4.44 3.40
C VAL A 54 -8.37 -3.12 3.51
N GLU A 55 -9.24 -2.94 4.51
CA GLU A 55 -9.96 -1.68 4.70
C GLU A 55 -8.97 -0.51 4.89
N VAL A 56 -8.03 -0.63 5.83
CA VAL A 56 -6.99 0.38 6.08
C VAL A 56 -6.20 0.65 4.81
N PHE A 57 -5.74 -0.41 4.15
CA PHE A 57 -4.98 -0.30 2.91
C PHE A 57 -5.77 0.40 1.79
N THR A 58 -7.06 0.08 1.62
CA THR A 58 -7.91 0.71 0.59
C THR A 58 -8.27 2.15 0.93
N GLN A 59 -8.37 2.50 2.21
CA GLN A 59 -8.63 3.87 2.67
C GLN A 59 -7.41 4.75 2.40
N ASP A 60 -6.22 4.26 2.75
CA ASP A 60 -4.96 4.95 2.48
C ASP A 60 -4.72 5.05 0.98
N LEU A 61 -4.99 3.99 0.22
CA LEU A 61 -4.94 4.02 -1.24
C LEU A 61 -5.88 5.06 -1.85
N ARG A 62 -7.16 5.07 -1.46
CA ARG A 62 -8.12 6.07 -1.96
C ARG A 62 -7.68 7.50 -1.67
N SER A 63 -6.96 7.71 -0.56
CA SER A 63 -6.40 9.01 -0.19
C SER A 63 -5.10 9.31 -0.96
N ALA A 64 -4.32 8.28 -1.30
CA ALA A 64 -3.05 8.37 -2.00
C ALA A 64 -3.14 8.38 -3.54
N VAL A 65 -4.31 8.12 -4.10
CA VAL A 65 -4.58 8.31 -5.53
C VAL A 65 -4.35 9.77 -5.97
N PHE A 66 -4.24 10.71 -5.02
CA PHE A 66 -3.81 12.07 -5.30
C PHE A 66 -2.28 12.26 -5.49
N GLY A 67 -1.40 11.28 -5.27
CA GLY A 67 0.05 11.54 -5.36
C GLY A 67 0.94 10.45 -5.96
N GLY A 68 0.37 9.41 -6.57
CA GLY A 68 1.13 8.43 -7.35
C GLY A 68 1.90 7.40 -6.51
N LEU A 69 2.19 6.24 -7.12
CA LEU A 69 3.05 5.22 -6.52
C LEU A 69 4.45 5.79 -6.33
N SER A 70 5.03 5.55 -5.15
CA SER A 70 6.34 6.05 -4.76
C SER A 70 7.34 4.90 -4.57
N ALA A 71 8.62 5.25 -4.64
CA ALA A 71 9.74 4.41 -4.23
C ALA A 71 10.10 4.55 -2.74
N THR A 72 9.48 5.52 -2.05
CA THR A 72 9.74 5.85 -0.64
C THR A 72 8.47 5.71 0.19
N PRO A 73 8.54 5.10 1.39
CA PRO A 73 9.77 4.65 2.07
C PRO A 73 10.31 3.29 1.61
N TYR A 74 9.53 2.52 0.84
CA TYR A 74 9.98 1.25 0.25
C TYR A 74 9.77 1.26 -1.27
N PRO A 75 10.68 0.64 -2.04
CA PRO A 75 10.41 0.35 -3.44
C PRO A 75 9.11 -0.44 -3.61
N SER A 76 8.28 -0.05 -4.57
CA SER A 76 6.95 -0.63 -4.79
C SER A 76 7.04 -1.86 -5.71
N GLY A 77 6.62 -3.02 -5.23
CA GLY A 77 6.58 -4.29 -5.96
C GLY A 77 5.67 -5.30 -5.27
N ASN A 78 5.93 -6.60 -5.43
CA ASN A 78 4.98 -7.62 -5.00
C ASN A 78 4.83 -7.74 -3.48
N ALA A 79 5.86 -7.40 -2.70
CA ALA A 79 5.83 -7.53 -1.24
C ALA A 79 5.78 -6.19 -0.49
N SER A 80 5.83 -5.08 -1.21
CA SER A 80 5.88 -3.74 -0.63
C SER A 80 5.27 -2.73 -1.57
N ILE A 81 4.68 -1.67 -1.01
CA ILE A 81 4.16 -0.58 -1.81
C ILE A 81 4.27 0.70 -1.03
N SER A 82 4.56 1.78 -1.74
CA SER A 82 4.58 3.11 -1.16
C SER A 82 3.85 4.10 -2.04
N PHE A 83 3.36 5.17 -1.41
CA PHE A 83 2.60 6.22 -2.06
C PHE A 83 2.98 7.55 -1.47
N ALA A 84 2.87 8.61 -2.29
CA ALA A 84 2.88 9.98 -1.79
C ALA A 84 1.43 10.48 -1.67
N LEU A 85 1.10 11.08 -0.52
CA LEU A 85 -0.18 11.72 -0.27
C LEU A 85 0.04 13.21 -0.27
N ILE A 86 -0.68 13.93 -1.15
CA ILE A 86 -0.59 15.38 -1.17
C ILE A 86 -1.26 15.97 0.07
N GLU A 87 -0.53 16.85 0.73
CA GLU A 87 -1.02 17.67 1.83
C GLU A 87 -1.17 19.11 1.41
N GLY A 88 -2.38 19.64 1.55
CA GLY A 88 -2.65 21.06 1.34
C GLY A 88 -3.28 21.38 -0.01
N GLY A 89 -2.98 22.57 -0.53
CA GLY A 89 -3.70 23.22 -1.64
C GLY A 89 -3.18 22.86 -3.04
N ALA A 90 -3.44 23.76 -4.00
CA ALA A 90 -3.22 23.56 -5.44
C ALA A 90 -1.74 23.44 -5.91
N GLY A 91 -0.79 23.30 -4.99
CA GLY A 91 0.64 23.29 -5.28
C GLY A 91 1.24 24.69 -5.47
N TYR A 92 2.55 24.78 -5.31
CA TYR A 92 3.33 26.00 -5.47
C TYR A 92 3.99 26.02 -6.86
N PRO A 93 3.87 27.12 -7.63
CA PRO A 93 4.60 27.27 -8.87
C PRO A 93 6.11 27.29 -8.62
N VAL A 94 6.83 26.42 -9.33
CA VAL A 94 8.30 26.36 -9.30
C VAL A 94 8.86 27.29 -10.37
N LEU A 95 9.88 28.05 -10.02
CA LEU A 95 10.63 28.92 -10.92
C LEU A 95 11.85 28.17 -11.49
N PRO A 96 12.31 28.53 -12.69
CA PRO A 96 13.53 27.96 -13.25
C PRO A 96 14.75 28.36 -12.40
N HIS A 97 15.79 27.52 -12.43
CA HIS A 97 17.07 27.83 -11.80
C HIS A 97 17.81 28.94 -12.60
N ASP A 98 18.61 29.76 -11.91
CA ASP A 98 19.19 31.04 -12.39
C ASP A 98 20.03 30.95 -13.68
N SER A 99 20.49 29.77 -14.06
CA SER A 99 21.35 29.54 -15.22
C SER A 99 20.58 29.22 -16.52
N GLY A 100 19.25 29.20 -16.49
CA GLY A 100 18.39 29.09 -17.69
C GLY A 100 18.51 27.78 -18.49
N ASN A 101 19.45 26.90 -18.15
CA ASN A 101 19.59 25.57 -18.72
C ASN A 101 18.96 24.52 -17.80
N ASN A 102 18.32 23.49 -18.38
CA ASN A 102 17.74 22.40 -17.59
C ASN A 102 18.79 21.61 -16.80
N GLN A 103 20.06 21.65 -17.21
CA GLN A 103 21.16 20.96 -16.52
C GLN A 103 21.46 21.53 -15.14
N SER A 104 21.15 22.80 -14.91
CA SER A 104 21.30 23.42 -13.58
C SER A 104 20.10 23.20 -12.67
N PHE A 105 18.92 23.00 -13.27
CA PHE A 105 17.72 22.63 -12.52
C PHE A 105 17.74 21.15 -12.13
N LYS A 106 18.18 20.30 -13.05
CA LYS A 106 18.62 18.94 -12.73
C LYS A 106 19.82 19.03 -11.80
N ARG A 107 19.87 18.19 -10.77
CA ARG A 107 20.88 18.14 -9.70
C ARG A 107 20.93 19.36 -8.80
N ALA A 108 20.04 20.34 -8.98
CA ALA A 108 19.85 21.38 -7.99
C ALA A 108 19.50 20.73 -6.64
N ALA A 109 20.06 21.27 -5.56
CA ALA A 109 19.72 20.90 -4.19
C ALA A 109 18.67 21.85 -3.58
N GLU A 110 18.06 22.69 -4.42
CA GLU A 110 17.02 23.62 -4.04
C GLU A 110 16.07 23.92 -5.19
N ALA A 111 14.82 24.23 -4.84
CA ALA A 111 13.79 24.69 -5.76
C ALA A 111 13.27 26.05 -5.33
N LYS A 112 13.16 26.98 -6.28
CA LYS A 112 12.55 28.30 -6.02
C LYS A 112 11.04 28.21 -6.25
N ILE A 113 10.25 28.61 -5.27
CA ILE A 113 8.79 28.61 -5.36
C ILE A 113 8.22 30.02 -5.17
N VAL A 114 7.02 30.24 -5.74
CA VAL A 114 6.25 31.48 -5.54
C VAL A 114 5.13 31.23 -4.54
N VAL A 115 5.10 32.01 -3.47
CA VAL A 115 4.08 31.93 -2.41
C VAL A 115 3.73 33.33 -1.95
N LEU A 116 2.43 33.66 -1.91
CA LEU A 116 1.93 34.92 -1.36
C LEU A 116 1.98 34.93 0.18
N ALA A 117 3.18 34.78 0.73
CA ALA A 117 3.46 34.75 2.15
C ALA A 117 4.68 35.63 2.48
N GLY A 118 4.50 36.60 3.38
CA GLY A 118 5.55 37.49 3.87
C GLY A 118 6.40 36.90 5.00
N ALA A 119 6.06 35.71 5.50
CA ALA A 119 6.78 35.02 6.57
C ALA A 119 6.77 33.51 6.35
N LEU A 120 7.77 32.81 6.91
CA LEU A 120 7.96 31.36 6.72
C LEU A 120 6.75 30.54 7.19
N SER A 121 6.08 30.94 8.26
CA SER A 121 4.87 30.28 8.77
C SER A 121 3.71 30.26 7.75
N GLY A 122 3.68 31.22 6.82
CA GLY A 122 2.68 31.28 5.76
C GLY A 122 3.01 30.42 4.54
N VAL A 123 4.22 29.84 4.46
CA VAL A 123 4.63 28.97 3.34
C VAL A 123 3.97 27.60 3.44
N GLY A 124 3.75 27.08 4.65
CA GLY A 124 3.13 25.75 4.85
C GLY A 124 4.06 24.56 4.58
N ILE A 125 5.33 24.81 4.26
CA ILE A 125 6.40 23.82 4.12
C ILE A 125 7.48 24.12 5.17
N ALA A 126 7.93 23.10 5.88
CA ALA A 126 8.94 23.20 6.92
C ALA A 126 10.04 22.14 6.75
N ARG A 127 11.14 22.32 7.48
CA ARG A 127 12.20 21.30 7.57
C ARG A 127 11.63 20.00 8.15
N GLY A 128 11.93 18.88 7.49
CA GLY A 128 11.42 17.56 7.84
C GLY A 128 10.20 17.14 7.03
N ASP A 129 9.55 18.06 6.31
CA ASP A 129 8.50 17.71 5.36
C ASP A 129 9.10 17.02 4.12
N GLU A 130 8.26 16.32 3.37
CA GLU A 130 8.58 15.86 2.02
C GLU A 130 7.78 16.68 1.01
N VAL A 131 8.35 16.90 -0.18
CA VAL A 131 7.67 17.60 -1.26
C VAL A 131 7.74 16.78 -2.55
N LEU A 132 6.64 16.72 -3.28
CA LEU A 132 6.55 16.15 -4.60
C LEU A 132 6.61 17.29 -5.62
N MET A 133 7.66 17.30 -6.42
CA MET A 133 7.75 18.20 -7.58
C MET A 133 7.30 17.44 -8.82
N VAL A 134 6.39 18.00 -9.61
CA VAL A 134 5.87 17.40 -10.85
C VAL A 134 5.98 18.39 -11.99
N ASN A 135 6.59 17.96 -13.09
CA ASN A 135 6.64 18.75 -14.32
C ASN A 135 5.45 18.46 -15.25
N ASN A 136 5.29 19.26 -16.30
CA ASN A 136 4.19 19.15 -17.26
C ASN A 136 4.28 17.91 -18.19
N LEU A 137 5.41 17.19 -18.17
CA LEU A 137 5.53 15.90 -18.86
C LEU A 137 4.92 14.75 -18.03
N GLY A 138 4.71 14.99 -16.74
CA GLY A 138 4.23 14.03 -15.77
C GLY A 138 5.35 13.32 -15.00
N ASP A 139 6.58 13.82 -15.07
CA ASP A 139 7.67 13.30 -14.26
C ASP A 139 7.62 13.96 -12.88
N GLY A 140 7.59 13.11 -11.85
CA GLY A 140 7.60 13.51 -10.45
C GLY A 140 8.91 13.12 -9.76
N VAL A 141 9.31 13.90 -8.77
CA VAL A 141 10.39 13.55 -7.83
C VAL A 141 9.97 13.93 -6.42
N ILE A 142 10.23 13.05 -5.45
CA ILE A 142 10.01 13.33 -4.03
C ILE A 142 11.33 13.79 -3.44
N LEU A 143 11.29 14.92 -2.75
CA LEU A 143 12.45 15.61 -2.22
C LEU A 143 12.25 15.85 -0.71
N PRO A 144 13.20 15.46 0.15
CA PRO A 144 13.14 15.77 1.57
C PRO A 144 13.51 17.23 1.80
N VAL A 145 12.69 17.95 2.58
CA VAL A 145 12.94 19.36 2.87
C VAL A 145 13.91 19.48 4.03
N THR A 146 15.10 19.98 3.73
CA THR A 146 16.17 20.26 4.71
C THR A 146 16.13 21.69 5.24
N GLY A 147 15.48 22.61 4.52
CA GLY A 147 15.30 24.00 4.94
C GLY A 147 14.41 24.79 3.97
N VAL A 148 13.88 25.92 4.43
CA VAL A 148 13.10 26.84 3.61
C VAL A 148 13.54 28.28 3.92
N ASN A 149 14.06 28.98 2.92
CA ASN A 149 14.68 30.29 3.08
C ASN A 149 14.05 31.31 2.12
N PRO A 150 13.90 32.59 2.51
CA PRO A 150 13.42 33.62 1.58
C PRO A 150 14.48 33.88 0.49
N VAL A 151 14.04 34.18 -0.73
CA VAL A 151 14.93 34.66 -1.79
C VAL A 151 15.26 36.13 -1.51
N GLY A 152 16.56 36.45 -1.39
CA GLY A 152 17.00 37.80 -1.10
C GLY A 152 16.56 38.81 -2.16
N GLY A 153 15.91 39.89 -1.75
CA GLY A 153 15.50 40.98 -2.65
C GLY A 153 14.25 40.70 -3.50
N GLU A 154 13.66 39.51 -3.40
CA GLU A 154 12.46 39.13 -4.15
C GLU A 154 11.31 38.73 -3.21
N PRO A 155 10.30 39.60 -2.99
CA PRO A 155 9.18 39.28 -2.12
C PRO A 155 8.38 38.09 -2.66
N ASN A 156 7.76 37.33 -1.77
CA ASN A 156 6.90 36.18 -2.11
C ASN A 156 7.63 35.02 -2.82
N ARG A 157 8.96 34.96 -2.74
CA ARG A 157 9.75 33.86 -3.29
C ARG A 157 10.58 33.19 -2.21
N TRP A 158 10.61 31.86 -2.27
CA TRP A 158 11.24 31.03 -1.25
C TRP A 158 12.07 29.93 -1.92
N HIS A 159 13.27 29.67 -1.39
CA HIS A 159 14.05 28.48 -1.67
C HIS A 159 13.57 27.34 -0.77
N VAL A 160 13.12 26.25 -1.37
CA VAL A 160 12.92 24.96 -0.69
C VAL A 160 14.19 24.14 -0.89
N VAL A 161 14.97 23.97 0.17
CA VAL A 161 16.26 23.30 0.13
C VAL A 161 16.07 21.82 0.41
N HIS A 162 16.59 20.97 -0.48
CA HIS A 162 16.57 19.52 -0.40
C HIS A 162 17.99 18.97 -0.56
N ALA A 163 18.87 19.36 0.38
CA ALA A 163 20.27 18.98 0.36
C ALA A 163 20.46 17.45 0.46
N GLY A 164 21.36 16.91 -0.37
CA GLY A 164 21.67 15.48 -0.42
C GLY A 164 20.69 14.63 -1.26
N CYS A 165 19.71 15.26 -1.90
CA CYS A 165 18.74 14.63 -2.79
C CYS A 165 18.46 15.60 -3.95
N GLY A 166 19.31 15.54 -4.97
CA GLY A 166 19.29 16.41 -6.13
C GLY A 166 18.12 16.06 -7.05
N ASN A 167 17.55 17.10 -7.66
CA ASN A 167 16.43 16.95 -8.56
C ASN A 167 16.81 16.16 -9.83
N THR A 168 16.01 15.18 -10.25
CA THR A 168 16.26 14.38 -11.45
C THR A 168 15.36 14.75 -12.64
N ILE A 169 14.32 15.56 -12.43
CA ILE A 169 13.36 15.93 -13.47
C ILE A 169 13.76 17.23 -14.18
N ASP A 170 13.40 17.32 -15.46
CA ASP A 170 13.53 18.57 -16.23
C ASP A 170 12.55 19.62 -15.74
N TYR A 171 12.99 20.88 -15.73
CA TYR A 171 12.07 22.00 -15.60
C TYR A 171 11.21 22.11 -16.86
N THR A 172 9.91 22.30 -16.66
CA THR A 172 8.99 22.76 -17.69
C THR A 172 8.16 23.93 -17.16
N PRO A 173 7.62 24.80 -18.03
CA PRO A 173 6.54 25.69 -17.62
C PRO A 173 5.43 24.90 -16.91
N ASN A 174 4.83 25.49 -15.87
CA ASN A 174 3.84 24.85 -15.00
C ASN A 174 4.37 23.66 -14.16
N THR A 175 5.66 23.64 -13.85
CA THR A 175 6.16 22.73 -12.80
C THR A 175 5.57 23.16 -11.45
N LEU A 176 4.99 22.21 -10.74
CA LEU A 176 4.34 22.44 -9.44
C LEU A 176 5.07 21.65 -8.36
N LEU A 177 5.10 22.22 -7.16
CA LEU A 177 5.62 21.59 -5.97
C LEU A 177 4.52 21.47 -4.93
N PHE A 178 4.28 20.25 -4.47
CA PHE A 178 3.27 19.91 -3.47
C PHE A 178 3.96 19.43 -2.21
N ARG A 179 3.47 19.84 -1.05
CA ARG A 179 3.83 19.14 0.18
C ARG A 179 3.19 17.75 0.15
N VAL A 180 3.94 16.74 0.54
CA VAL A 180 3.46 15.36 0.58
C VAL A 180 3.89 14.65 1.85
N ARG A 181 3.11 13.63 2.20
CA ARG A 181 3.47 12.59 3.18
C ARG A 181 3.69 11.30 2.41
N THR A 182 4.85 10.66 2.57
CA THR A 182 5.01 9.31 2.03
C THR A 182 4.56 8.27 3.05
N LEU A 183 3.85 7.26 2.60
CA LEU A 183 3.52 6.09 3.41
C LEU A 183 3.78 4.82 2.62
N GLY A 184 4.15 3.76 3.31
CA GLY A 184 4.39 2.48 2.67
C GLY A 184 4.10 1.29 3.58
N PHE A 185 3.71 0.20 2.94
CA PHE A 185 3.54 -1.11 3.55
C PHE A 185 4.61 -2.05 3.02
N ARG A 186 5.14 -2.90 3.89
CA ARG A 186 6.10 -3.95 3.51
C ARG A 186 5.80 -5.22 4.29
N PHE A 187 5.80 -6.34 3.59
CA PHE A 187 5.71 -7.65 4.21
C PHE A 187 7.11 -8.19 4.48
N ASP A 188 7.34 -8.64 5.72
CA ASP A 188 8.53 -9.39 6.10
C ASP A 188 8.17 -10.88 6.22
N PRO A 189 8.62 -11.73 5.28
CA PRO A 189 8.33 -13.16 5.28
C PRO A 189 9.01 -13.89 6.44
N THR A 190 10.08 -13.32 7.01
CA THR A 190 10.86 -13.93 8.09
C THR A 190 10.13 -13.80 9.41
N THR A 191 9.63 -12.60 9.70
CA THR A 191 8.87 -12.33 10.92
C THR A 191 7.37 -12.54 10.75
N ARG A 192 6.90 -12.78 9.51
CA ARG A 192 5.49 -12.96 9.14
C ARG A 192 4.61 -11.77 9.50
N ARG A 193 5.17 -10.58 9.31
CA ARG A 193 4.53 -9.30 9.70
C ARG A 193 4.37 -8.40 8.49
N LEU A 194 3.22 -7.73 8.45
CA LEU A 194 3.03 -6.57 7.59
C LEU A 194 3.38 -5.34 8.45
N VAL A 195 4.35 -4.56 7.99
CA VAL A 195 4.76 -3.32 8.63
C VAL A 195 4.31 -2.12 7.80
N TYR A 196 4.04 -1.04 8.50
CA TYR A 196 3.70 0.27 7.97
C TYR A 196 4.82 1.25 8.35
N ARG A 197 5.15 2.18 7.44
CA ARG A 197 6.04 3.31 7.73
C ARG A 197 5.51 4.56 7.07
N GLU A 198 5.61 5.67 7.77
CA GLU A 198 5.36 7.02 7.26
C GLU A 198 6.70 7.77 7.17
N GLY A 199 7.04 8.28 5.98
CA GLY A 199 8.30 8.99 5.72
C GLY A 199 9.54 8.23 6.19
N GLY A 200 10.45 8.96 6.82
CA GLY A 200 11.64 8.41 7.49
C GLY A 200 11.39 7.91 8.93
N GLY A 201 10.14 7.70 9.33
CA GLY A 201 9.78 7.25 10.67
C GLY A 201 10.07 5.78 10.95
N GLU A 202 9.74 5.35 12.18
CA GLU A 202 9.88 3.96 12.63
C GLU A 202 8.86 3.03 11.95
N GLU A 203 9.23 1.74 11.82
CA GLU A 203 8.29 0.73 11.33
C GLU A 203 7.29 0.32 12.41
N VAL A 204 6.01 0.37 12.07
CA VAL A 204 4.91 -0.04 12.94
C VAL A 204 4.27 -1.32 12.41
N PRO A 205 4.27 -2.44 13.17
CA PRO A 205 3.57 -3.64 12.76
C PRO A 205 2.06 -3.43 12.72
N VAL A 206 1.44 -3.67 11.56
CA VAL A 206 -0.02 -3.54 11.37
C VAL A 206 -0.72 -4.90 11.28
N ALA A 207 0.02 -5.96 10.93
CA ALA A 207 -0.48 -7.32 10.97
C ALA A 207 0.62 -8.32 11.35
N PHE A 208 0.19 -9.43 11.94
CA PHE A 208 1.04 -10.52 12.44
C PHE A 208 0.54 -11.86 11.90
N ASP A 209 1.36 -12.91 11.98
CA ASP A 209 1.00 -14.28 11.60
C ASP A 209 0.46 -14.39 10.17
N MET A 210 1.01 -13.58 9.27
CA MET A 210 0.70 -13.62 7.85
C MET A 210 1.60 -14.64 7.16
N GLU A 211 1.01 -15.52 6.36
CA GLU A 211 1.78 -16.48 5.56
C GLU A 211 2.16 -15.87 4.20
N ARG A 212 1.28 -15.00 3.66
CA ARG A 212 1.45 -14.40 2.34
C ARG A 212 0.88 -12.99 2.31
N PHE A 213 1.60 -12.09 1.67
CA PHE A 213 1.11 -10.78 1.24
C PHE A 213 1.72 -10.50 -0.12
N GLU A 214 0.88 -10.43 -1.14
CA GLU A 214 1.30 -10.14 -2.51
C GLU A 214 0.45 -9.03 -3.11
N ILE A 215 1.11 -8.17 -3.88
CA ILE A 215 0.53 -7.08 -4.64
C ILE A 215 0.79 -7.38 -6.11
N HIS A 216 -0.26 -7.35 -6.91
CA HIS A 216 -0.20 -7.50 -8.35
C HIS A 216 -0.68 -6.21 -9.01
N TYR A 217 0.08 -5.76 -10.01
CA TYR A 217 -0.13 -4.52 -10.73
C TYR A 217 -0.81 -4.82 -12.06
N VAL A 218 -2.08 -4.43 -12.17
CA VAL A 218 -2.91 -4.71 -13.34
C VAL A 218 -2.94 -3.47 -14.23
N TYR A 219 -2.38 -3.63 -15.41
CA TYR A 219 -2.37 -2.63 -16.46
C TYR A 219 -3.46 -2.95 -17.49
N GLU A 220 -4.08 -1.91 -18.04
CA GLU A 220 -5.14 -1.99 -19.03
C GLU A 220 -4.74 -1.21 -20.29
N GLY A 221 -4.90 -1.86 -21.44
CA GLY A 221 -4.69 -1.31 -22.78
C GLY A 221 -6.02 -1.02 -23.49
N ALA A 222 -5.94 -0.77 -24.81
CA ALA A 222 -7.14 -0.54 -25.60
C ALA A 222 -8.07 -1.76 -25.60
N PHE A 223 -9.38 -1.50 -25.69
CA PHE A 223 -10.43 -2.53 -25.77
C PHE A 223 -10.47 -3.51 -24.57
N GLY A 224 -10.00 -3.10 -23.40
CA GLY A 224 -10.06 -3.90 -22.17
C GLY A 224 -9.01 -5.02 -22.10
N ASP A 225 -7.98 -4.98 -22.95
CA ASP A 225 -6.83 -5.87 -22.87
C ASP A 225 -6.08 -5.60 -21.56
N THR A 226 -5.71 -6.64 -20.81
CA THR A 226 -5.06 -6.47 -19.49
C THR A 226 -3.79 -7.30 -19.38
N VAL A 227 -2.79 -6.73 -18.71
CA VAL A 227 -1.55 -7.42 -18.35
C VAL A 227 -1.28 -7.20 -16.87
N THR A 228 -0.92 -8.27 -16.16
CA THR A 228 -0.58 -8.24 -14.74
C THR A 228 0.91 -8.44 -14.58
N ASP A 229 1.55 -7.61 -13.75
CA ASP A 229 2.99 -7.63 -13.48
C ASP A 229 3.84 -7.77 -14.77
N PRO A 230 3.71 -6.83 -15.73
CA PRO A 230 4.33 -6.93 -17.04
C PRO A 230 5.85 -7.20 -16.92
N PRO A 231 6.35 -8.33 -17.43
CA PRO A 231 7.74 -8.71 -17.23
C PRO A 231 8.68 -7.75 -17.96
N GLY A 232 9.72 -7.28 -17.27
CA GLY A 232 10.57 -6.20 -17.76
C GLY A 232 11.27 -6.41 -19.11
N GLY A 233 11.39 -7.65 -19.60
CA GLY A 233 11.97 -7.95 -20.93
C GLY A 233 10.99 -7.79 -22.11
N ALA A 234 9.68 -7.83 -21.85
CA ALA A 234 8.65 -7.73 -22.89
C ALA A 234 8.01 -6.35 -22.98
N PHE A 235 8.34 -5.45 -22.04
CA PHE A 235 7.71 -4.14 -21.89
C PHE A 235 8.75 -3.04 -21.67
N THR A 236 8.47 -1.83 -22.17
CA THR A 236 9.31 -0.64 -21.97
C THR A 236 8.50 0.51 -21.34
N PRO A 237 8.98 1.15 -20.25
CA PRO A 237 10.17 0.76 -19.50
C PRO A 237 9.97 -0.58 -18.77
N GLY A 238 11.03 -1.38 -18.69
CA GLY A 238 11.01 -2.64 -17.97
C GLY A 238 11.03 -2.43 -16.46
N TYR A 239 10.34 -3.30 -15.71
CA TYR A 239 10.28 -3.23 -14.25
C TYR A 239 10.33 -4.64 -13.64
N ASP A 240 11.12 -4.82 -12.56
CA ASP A 240 11.18 -6.08 -11.79
C ASP A 240 10.33 -5.93 -10.53
N PHE A 241 9.10 -6.44 -10.57
CA PHE A 241 8.18 -6.37 -9.44
C PHE A 241 8.60 -7.27 -8.26
N THR A 242 9.48 -8.26 -8.50
CA THR A 242 9.98 -9.16 -7.45
C THR A 242 11.17 -8.56 -6.69
N ARG A 243 11.95 -7.72 -7.37
CA ARG A 243 13.08 -6.96 -6.81
C ARG A 243 12.97 -5.49 -7.21
N PRO A 244 11.97 -4.78 -6.68
CA PRO A 244 11.72 -3.40 -7.06
C PRO A 244 12.87 -2.49 -6.62
N THR A 245 13.27 -1.59 -7.51
CA THR A 245 14.26 -0.54 -7.22
C THR A 245 13.63 0.85 -7.13
N GLY A 246 12.34 0.99 -7.44
CA GLY A 246 11.65 2.27 -7.52
C GLY A 246 10.13 2.16 -7.38
N ALA A 247 9.41 3.01 -8.10
CA ALA A 247 7.98 2.87 -8.33
C ALA A 247 7.75 2.22 -9.71
N PRO A 248 6.76 1.33 -9.87
CA PRO A 248 6.43 0.79 -11.16
C PRO A 248 5.92 1.91 -12.08
N PRO A 249 6.25 1.86 -13.39
CA PRO A 249 5.84 2.87 -14.34
C PRO A 249 4.31 2.91 -14.49
N TYR A 250 3.73 4.10 -14.60
CA TYR A 250 2.28 4.22 -14.83
C TYR A 250 1.87 3.70 -16.22
N GLN A 251 2.76 3.79 -17.21
CA GLN A 251 2.53 3.33 -18.57
C GLN A 251 3.69 2.47 -19.05
N VAL A 252 3.35 1.37 -19.72
CA VAL A 252 4.31 0.49 -20.37
C VAL A 252 3.86 0.20 -21.79
N ALA A 253 4.81 0.07 -22.71
CA ALA A 253 4.55 -0.38 -24.07
C ALA A 253 5.10 -1.79 -24.27
N GLU A 254 4.29 -2.69 -24.83
CA GLU A 254 4.73 -4.02 -25.22
C GLU A 254 5.73 -3.92 -26.38
N VAL A 255 6.91 -4.52 -26.23
CA VAL A 255 8.00 -4.41 -27.21
C VAL A 255 7.63 -5.05 -28.56
N ALA A 256 6.89 -6.15 -28.53
CA ALA A 256 6.53 -6.89 -29.75
C ALA A 256 5.48 -6.18 -30.62
N THR A 257 4.53 -5.47 -29.99
CA THR A 257 3.34 -4.93 -30.68
C THR A 257 3.27 -3.40 -30.66
N GLY A 258 4.03 -2.74 -29.79
CA GLY A 258 3.91 -1.30 -29.51
C GLY A 258 2.65 -0.91 -28.75
N LYS A 259 1.81 -1.87 -28.33
CA LYS A 259 0.60 -1.60 -27.56
C LYS A 259 0.95 -0.98 -26.22
N THR A 260 0.27 0.12 -25.87
CA THR A 260 0.44 0.80 -24.59
C THR A 260 -0.58 0.31 -23.59
N TYR A 261 -0.12 0.01 -22.38
CA TYR A 261 -0.92 -0.35 -21.23
C TYR A 261 -0.70 0.67 -20.12
N THR A 262 -1.76 1.02 -19.40
CA THR A 262 -1.73 1.97 -18.29
C THR A 262 -2.11 1.27 -17.00
N LEU A 263 -1.39 1.53 -15.92
CA LEU A 263 -1.69 0.97 -14.61
C LEU A 263 -3.07 1.47 -14.14
N ARG A 264 -3.99 0.54 -13.91
CA ARG A 264 -5.37 0.85 -13.49
C ARG A 264 -5.71 0.34 -12.13
N ARG A 265 -5.19 -0.82 -11.74
CA ARG A 265 -5.67 -1.52 -10.55
C ARG A 265 -4.53 -2.22 -9.83
N LEU A 266 -4.66 -2.28 -8.51
CA LEU A 266 -3.86 -3.15 -7.65
C LEU A 266 -4.72 -4.32 -7.19
N SER A 267 -4.21 -5.54 -7.33
CA SER A 267 -4.82 -6.75 -6.80
C SER A 267 -3.97 -7.28 -5.65
N LEU A 268 -4.57 -7.39 -4.47
CA LEU A 268 -3.91 -7.79 -3.24
C LEU A 268 -4.31 -9.22 -2.91
N VAL A 269 -3.34 -10.04 -2.53
CA VAL A 269 -3.55 -11.40 -2.03
C VAL A 269 -2.94 -11.50 -0.65
N LEU A 270 -3.77 -11.73 0.36
CA LEU A 270 -3.36 -11.89 1.75
C LEU A 270 -3.70 -13.31 2.21
N GLU A 271 -2.77 -13.96 2.91
CA GLU A 271 -3.00 -15.26 3.52
C GLU A 271 -2.63 -15.23 5.00
N ALA A 272 -3.55 -15.70 5.84
CA ALA A 272 -3.30 -15.90 7.25
C ALA A 272 -3.43 -17.38 7.60
N ARG A 273 -2.54 -17.86 8.47
CA ARG A 273 -2.52 -19.24 8.95
C ARG A 273 -2.98 -19.27 10.40
N PHE A 274 -3.84 -20.23 10.73
CA PHE A 274 -4.32 -20.48 12.09
C PHE A 274 -4.35 -21.97 12.38
N SER A 275 -4.37 -22.32 13.67
CA SER A 275 -4.51 -23.71 14.10
C SER A 275 -5.98 -24.07 14.22
N SER A 276 -6.38 -25.18 13.62
CA SER A 276 -7.70 -25.79 13.73
C SER A 276 -7.49 -27.27 14.03
N ARG A 277 -7.97 -27.72 15.20
CA ARG A 277 -7.79 -29.11 15.68
C ARG A 277 -6.33 -29.61 15.61
N GLY A 278 -5.37 -28.74 15.95
CA GLY A 278 -3.94 -29.06 15.92
C GLY A 278 -3.33 -29.15 14.51
N ARG A 279 -4.12 -28.89 13.46
CA ARG A 279 -3.64 -28.79 12.09
C ARG A 279 -3.56 -27.33 11.66
N PRO A 280 -2.50 -26.94 10.95
CA PRO A 280 -2.45 -25.62 10.32
C PRO A 280 -3.48 -25.55 9.18
N VAL A 281 -4.33 -24.53 9.22
CA VAL A 281 -5.27 -24.17 8.15
C VAL A 281 -4.95 -22.75 7.73
N SER A 282 -5.04 -22.46 6.43
CA SER A 282 -4.88 -21.10 5.92
C SER A 282 -6.16 -20.56 5.29
N ARG A 283 -6.29 -19.23 5.30
CA ARG A 283 -7.36 -18.49 4.62
C ARG A 283 -6.73 -17.41 3.78
N THR A 284 -7.09 -17.43 2.51
CA THR A 284 -6.69 -16.42 1.54
C THR A 284 -7.82 -15.39 1.37
N TYR A 285 -7.46 -14.12 1.27
CA TYR A 285 -8.35 -13.02 0.95
C TYR A 285 -7.76 -12.25 -0.21
N THR A 286 -8.57 -12.01 -1.25
CA THR A 286 -8.17 -11.23 -2.42
C THR A 286 -8.99 -9.95 -2.46
N ALA A 287 -8.32 -8.83 -2.71
CA ALA A 287 -8.95 -7.52 -2.86
C ALA A 287 -8.45 -6.84 -4.11
N GLN A 288 -9.27 -5.95 -4.68
CA GLN A 288 -8.91 -5.14 -5.82
C GLN A 288 -9.18 -3.68 -5.51
N VAL A 289 -8.23 -2.82 -5.88
CA VAL A 289 -8.32 -1.37 -5.70
C VAL A 289 -8.06 -0.70 -7.02
N GLU A 290 -9.06 0.05 -7.50
CA GLU A 290 -8.94 0.90 -8.68
C GLU A 290 -8.14 2.15 -8.33
N LEU A 291 -7.18 2.48 -9.18
CA LEU A 291 -6.42 3.71 -9.14
C LEU A 291 -7.15 4.74 -10.00
N SER A 292 -7.89 5.66 -9.38
CA SER A 292 -8.51 6.76 -10.12
C SER A 292 -7.44 7.67 -10.76
N ALA A 293 -7.67 8.11 -11.99
CA ALA A 293 -6.83 9.12 -12.62
C ALA A 293 -7.29 10.51 -12.17
N ASN A 294 -6.39 11.32 -11.61
CA ASN A 294 -6.69 12.74 -11.37
C ASN A 294 -6.73 13.48 -12.73
N THR A 295 -7.73 14.33 -12.92
CA THR A 295 -7.93 15.13 -14.14
C THR A 295 -7.16 16.44 -14.13
N GLN A 296 -6.66 16.88 -12.97
CA GLN A 296 -5.98 18.17 -12.80
C GLN A 296 -4.45 18.09 -12.92
N TYR A 297 -3.83 16.97 -12.55
CA TYR A 297 -2.41 16.70 -12.76
C TYR A 297 -2.17 15.18 -12.87
N GLN A 298 -1.21 14.78 -13.69
CA GLN A 298 -0.83 13.38 -13.89
C GLN A 298 0.66 13.20 -13.66
N ALA A 299 1.04 12.73 -12.47
CA ALA A 299 2.36 12.17 -12.25
C ALA A 299 2.38 10.76 -12.89
N LYS A 300 2.95 10.66 -14.08
CA LYS A 300 3.11 9.41 -14.84
C LYS A 300 4.23 8.53 -14.29
N ARG A 301 5.22 9.12 -13.62
CA ARG A 301 6.24 8.37 -12.91
C ARG A 301 6.82 9.20 -11.78
N ILE A 302 7.15 8.55 -10.66
CA ILE A 302 7.97 9.13 -9.61
C ILE A 302 9.37 8.55 -9.75
N VAL A 303 10.33 9.40 -10.09
CA VAL A 303 11.74 9.05 -10.25
C VAL A 303 12.45 9.32 -8.92
N PRO A 304 13.38 8.46 -8.48
CA PRO A 304 14.21 8.76 -7.32
C PRO A 304 15.03 10.04 -7.55
N CYS A 305 15.41 10.71 -6.48
CA CYS A 305 16.42 11.77 -6.53
C CYS A 305 17.84 11.19 -6.55
N GLU A 306 18.83 12.01 -6.90
CA GLU A 306 20.25 11.65 -7.01
C GLU A 306 21.18 12.53 -6.17
#